data_AF-A0A838PP07-F1
#
_entry.id   AF-A0A838PP07-F1
#
_cell.length_a   1.000
_cell.length_b   1.000
_cell.length_c   1.000
_cell.angle_alpha   90.00
_cell.angle_beta   90.00
_cell.angle_gamma   90.00
#
_symmetry.space_group_name_H-M   'P 1'
#
loop_
_entity.id
_entity.type
_entity.pdbx_description
1 polymer ?
#
loop_
_entity_poly.entity_id
_entity_poly.type
_entity_poly.pdbx_seq_one_letter_code
_entity_poly.pdbx_strand_id
1 'polypeptide(L)'
;MVRRDFRRVLRGYEPGEVHEHLEKVSGWFATGGLERVAEEHLKRSEARLEGLRTDAHREAEVVTQAASAEAEETCSAAAAKAEEVLSAARAEAEETRRVAGVEASAQIESARTDAEAKTVAATRACEEAEARAAQAEARAAEAEKRAAESEAQAAQANATAESEAVRAGAVKTSAEGEAKGVLDRSRLEAERTLEQARAEAETTAQEAHSGADSLLEGARREAYEVLETARREAHEVLAAARSEAAGLLDAARRESDESVTNAKARAAETAAEASAEAQRILAGAEAEGEREADRIRAAAEAEAAAYLDRRRREADRLARGARERRWSSVGGPYGGLEPEGASASGSDGEADAVWGSGGNGGPERAGSLGGEEQSDAAIASHDEESGPSVPEDQEAASEIGDRRRAPEDGEGPRAPESGSRSAPPPEFGEPSDEESPERP
;
A
#
# COMPACT_ATOMS: atom_id res chain seq x y z
N MET A 1 -55.92 -63.42 -45.01
CA MET A 1 -56.61 -62.67 -43.95
C MET A 1 -57.65 -63.60 -43.32
N VAL A 2 -57.32 -64.26 -42.21
CA VAL A 2 -58.23 -65.20 -41.52
C VAL A 2 -58.39 -64.70 -40.09
N ARG A 3 -59.41 -63.86 -39.86
CA ARG A 3 -59.90 -63.58 -38.51
C ARG A 3 -60.66 -64.83 -38.05
N ARG A 4 -60.01 -65.65 -37.23
CA ARG A 4 -60.69 -66.72 -36.49
C ARG A 4 -61.37 -66.09 -35.28
N ASP A 5 -62.64 -65.78 -35.42
CA ASP A 5 -63.52 -65.44 -34.29
C ASP A 5 -63.75 -66.70 -33.46
N PHE A 6 -62.97 -66.89 -32.40
CA PHE A 6 -63.24 -67.90 -31.40
C PHE A 6 -64.40 -67.44 -30.52
N ARG A 7 -65.61 -67.87 -30.86
CA ARG A 7 -66.82 -67.74 -30.03
C ARG A 7 -66.76 -68.75 -28.87
N ARG A 8 -65.80 -68.58 -27.97
CA ARG A 8 -65.65 -69.41 -26.75
C ARG A 8 -66.61 -68.84 -25.70
N VAL A 9 -67.86 -69.28 -25.72
CA VAL A 9 -68.86 -68.95 -24.70
C VAL A 9 -68.47 -69.71 -23.42
N LEU A 10 -67.76 -69.04 -22.52
CA LEU A 10 -67.61 -69.44 -21.12
C LEU A 10 -69.01 -69.40 -20.48
N ARG A 11 -69.75 -70.51 -20.55
CA ARG A 11 -71.03 -70.63 -19.83
C ARG A 11 -70.75 -70.68 -18.33
N GLY A 12 -71.04 -69.59 -17.63
CA GLY A 12 -71.08 -69.57 -16.16
C GLY A 12 -70.67 -68.27 -15.47
N TYR A 13 -70.04 -67.32 -16.17
CA TYR A 13 -69.70 -66.01 -15.61
C TYR A 13 -70.29 -64.90 -16.47
N GLU A 14 -70.97 -63.94 -15.85
CA GLU A 14 -71.50 -62.79 -16.57
C GLU A 14 -70.32 -61.87 -16.96
N PRO A 15 -70.16 -61.47 -18.24
CA PRO A 15 -69.03 -60.65 -18.67
C PRO A 15 -68.88 -59.34 -17.87
N GLY A 16 -70.00 -58.78 -17.39
CA GLY A 16 -70.00 -57.60 -16.52
C GLY A 16 -69.33 -57.86 -15.18
N GLU A 17 -69.64 -58.98 -14.51
CA GLU A 17 -69.05 -59.33 -13.22
C GLU A 17 -67.54 -59.62 -13.32
N VAL A 18 -67.08 -60.22 -14.43
CA VAL A 18 -65.64 -60.43 -14.67
C VAL A 18 -64.92 -59.09 -14.85
N HIS A 19 -65.53 -58.14 -15.57
CA HIS A 19 -64.95 -56.82 -15.76
C HIS A 19 -64.91 -56.04 -14.44
N GLU A 20 -65.99 -56.07 -13.66
CA GLU A 20 -66.07 -55.43 -12.34
C GLU A 20 -65.07 -56.06 -11.33
N HIS A 21 -64.86 -57.38 -11.41
CA HIS A 21 -63.86 -58.05 -10.57
C HIS A 21 -62.43 -57.70 -11.00
N LEU A 22 -62.15 -57.63 -12.30
CA LEU A 22 -60.85 -57.19 -12.80
C LEU A 22 -60.57 -55.72 -12.46
N GLU A 23 -61.58 -54.84 -12.51
CA GLU A 23 -61.46 -53.46 -12.03
C GLU A 23 -61.20 -53.37 -10.52
N LYS A 24 -61.85 -54.22 -9.70
CA LYS A 24 -61.59 -54.26 -8.24
C LYS A 24 -60.19 -54.77 -7.93
N VAL A 25 -59.72 -55.80 -8.63
CA VAL A 25 -58.37 -56.34 -8.46
C VAL A 25 -57.32 -55.35 -8.97
N SER A 26 -57.53 -54.72 -10.14
CA SER A 26 -56.63 -53.66 -10.62
C SER A 26 -56.65 -52.44 -9.70
N GLY A 27 -57.81 -52.10 -9.14
CA GLY A 27 -57.96 -51.07 -8.11
C GLY A 27 -57.18 -51.39 -6.84
N TRP A 28 -57.17 -52.63 -6.37
CA TRP A 28 -56.37 -53.04 -5.20
C TRP A 28 -54.86 -52.96 -5.46
N PHE A 29 -54.40 -53.29 -6.68
CA PHE A 29 -52.99 -53.11 -7.05
C PHE A 29 -52.62 -51.63 -7.26
N ALA A 30 -53.50 -50.83 -7.86
CA ALA A 30 -53.29 -49.39 -8.06
C ALA A 30 -53.40 -48.57 -6.77
N THR A 31 -54.20 -49.02 -5.79
CA THR A 31 -54.33 -48.35 -4.47
C THR A 31 -53.38 -48.96 -3.43
N GLY A 32 -52.63 -49.99 -3.81
CA GLY A 32 -51.99 -50.95 -2.92
C GLY A 32 -50.68 -50.51 -2.30
N GLY A 33 -50.57 -49.29 -1.74
CA GLY A 33 -49.49 -48.85 -0.85
C GLY A 33 -48.05 -48.79 -1.40
N LEU A 34 -47.74 -49.55 -2.44
CA LEU A 34 -46.43 -49.79 -3.02
C LEU A 34 -45.89 -48.55 -3.72
N GLU A 35 -46.70 -47.97 -4.60
CA GLU A 35 -46.42 -46.70 -5.25
C GLU A 35 -46.28 -45.58 -4.22
N ARG A 36 -47.10 -45.59 -3.17
CA ARG A 36 -47.04 -44.61 -2.09
C ARG A 36 -45.76 -44.75 -1.24
N VAL A 37 -45.28 -45.97 -0.97
CA VAL A 37 -44.02 -46.20 -0.25
C VAL A 37 -42.82 -45.80 -1.11
N ALA A 38 -42.83 -46.15 -2.40
CA ALA A 38 -41.78 -45.73 -3.33
C ALA A 38 -41.74 -44.20 -3.50
N GLU A 39 -42.90 -43.56 -3.66
CA GLU A 39 -43.05 -42.11 -3.72
C GLU A 39 -42.58 -41.44 -2.42
N GLU A 40 -42.90 -42.00 -1.25
CA GLU A 40 -42.45 -41.45 0.03
C GLU A 40 -40.92 -41.61 0.21
N HIS A 41 -40.34 -42.73 -0.22
CA HIS A 41 -38.88 -42.91 -0.23
C HIS A 41 -38.17 -41.94 -1.18
N LEU A 42 -38.69 -41.75 -2.39
CA LEU A 42 -38.18 -40.77 -3.34
C LEU A 42 -38.28 -39.36 -2.74
N LYS A 43 -39.44 -38.98 -2.20
CA LYS A 43 -39.64 -37.67 -1.57
C LYS A 43 -38.70 -37.41 -0.39
N ARG A 44 -38.45 -38.43 0.45
CA ARG A 44 -37.45 -38.31 1.54
C ARG A 44 -36.03 -38.17 0.99
N SER A 45 -35.70 -38.89 -0.08
CA SER A 45 -34.40 -38.73 -0.75
C SER A 45 -34.26 -37.34 -1.35
N GLU A 46 -35.25 -36.83 -2.08
CA GLU A 46 -35.29 -35.49 -2.65
C GLU A 46 -35.08 -34.41 -1.60
N ALA A 47 -35.81 -34.47 -0.48
CA ALA A 47 -35.66 -33.54 0.62
C ALA A 47 -34.24 -33.58 1.23
N ARG A 48 -33.64 -34.77 1.35
CA ARG A 48 -32.25 -34.92 1.82
C ARG A 48 -31.25 -34.26 0.87
N LEU A 49 -31.46 -34.36 -0.44
CA LEU A 49 -30.58 -33.78 -1.45
C LEU A 49 -30.70 -32.27 -1.52
N GLU A 50 -31.92 -31.76 -1.38
CA GLU A 50 -32.15 -30.33 -1.25
C GLU A 50 -31.41 -29.80 -0.02
N GLY A 51 -31.49 -30.50 1.12
CA GLY A 51 -30.67 -30.22 2.31
C GLY A 51 -29.18 -30.16 2.00
N LEU A 52 -28.61 -31.23 1.43
CA LEU A 52 -27.18 -31.29 1.08
C LEU A 52 -26.75 -30.18 0.12
N ARG A 53 -27.57 -29.84 -0.87
CA ARG A 53 -27.30 -28.72 -1.80
C ARG A 53 -27.31 -27.38 -1.10
N THR A 54 -28.30 -27.15 -0.22
CA THR A 54 -28.37 -25.89 0.55
C THR A 54 -27.23 -25.74 1.54
N ASP A 55 -26.79 -26.84 2.16
CA ASP A 55 -25.67 -26.83 3.09
C ASP A 55 -24.35 -26.59 2.35
N ALA A 56 -24.11 -27.29 1.24
CA ALA A 56 -22.92 -27.05 0.40
C ALA A 56 -22.88 -25.63 -0.17
N HIS A 57 -24.03 -25.06 -0.56
CA HIS A 57 -24.09 -23.67 -1.02
C HIS A 57 -23.78 -22.69 0.12
N ARG A 58 -24.28 -22.95 1.33
CA ARG A 58 -23.99 -22.11 2.50
C ARG A 58 -22.50 -22.17 2.88
N GLU A 59 -21.90 -23.36 2.83
CA GLU A 59 -20.47 -23.54 3.07
C GLU A 59 -19.62 -22.83 2.01
N ALA A 60 -19.98 -22.97 0.73
CA ALA A 60 -19.36 -22.24 -0.37
C ALA A 60 -19.44 -20.71 -0.18
N GLU A 61 -20.61 -20.19 0.21
CA GLU A 61 -20.78 -18.76 0.52
C GLU A 61 -19.88 -18.32 1.68
N VAL A 62 -19.86 -19.06 2.79
CA VAL A 62 -19.01 -18.76 3.96
C VAL A 62 -17.53 -18.73 3.58
N VAL A 63 -17.06 -19.70 2.79
CA VAL A 63 -15.66 -19.73 2.31
C VAL A 63 -15.33 -18.51 1.45
N THR A 64 -16.22 -18.14 0.51
CA THR A 64 -15.99 -16.95 -0.33
C THR A 64 -16.05 -15.64 0.45
N GLN A 65 -16.94 -15.53 1.44
CA GLN A 65 -17.04 -14.36 2.31
C GLN A 65 -15.83 -14.22 3.22
N ALA A 66 -15.37 -15.32 3.84
CA ALA A 66 -14.18 -15.32 4.68
C ALA A 66 -12.93 -14.89 3.88
N ALA A 67 -12.75 -15.44 2.68
CA ALA A 67 -11.63 -15.05 1.81
C ALA A 67 -11.73 -13.60 1.34
N SER A 68 -12.94 -13.07 1.11
CA SER A 68 -13.12 -11.65 0.76
C SER A 68 -12.78 -10.72 1.93
N ALA A 69 -13.14 -11.10 3.16
CA ALA A 69 -12.79 -10.34 4.36
C ALA A 69 -11.27 -10.35 4.61
N GLU A 70 -10.61 -11.50 4.45
CA GLU A 70 -9.15 -11.61 4.52
C GLU A 70 -8.47 -10.75 3.44
N ALA A 71 -8.97 -10.80 2.20
CA ALA A 71 -8.53 -9.97 1.09
C ALA A 71 -8.65 -8.45 1.39
N GLU A 72 -9.74 -8.02 2.03
CA GLU A 72 -9.93 -6.63 2.47
C GLU A 72 -8.95 -6.25 3.58
N GLU A 73 -8.70 -7.15 4.55
CA GLU A 73 -7.73 -6.95 5.62
C GLU A 73 -6.31 -6.80 5.06
N THR A 74 -5.88 -7.65 4.12
CA THR A 74 -4.58 -7.54 3.43
C THR A 74 -4.45 -6.21 2.70
N CYS A 75 -5.49 -5.78 1.98
CA CYS A 75 -5.48 -4.48 1.28
C CYS A 75 -5.41 -3.30 2.27
N SER A 76 -6.15 -3.37 3.37
CA SER A 76 -6.16 -2.34 4.43
C SER A 76 -4.79 -2.24 5.12
N ALA A 77 -4.19 -3.38 5.47
CA ALA A 77 -2.86 -3.44 6.07
C ALA A 77 -1.78 -2.88 5.13
N ALA A 78 -1.85 -3.20 3.83
CA ALA A 78 -0.93 -2.64 2.85
C ALA A 78 -1.14 -1.14 2.64
N ALA A 79 -2.38 -0.64 2.71
CA ALA A 79 -2.66 0.79 2.65
C ALA A 79 -2.09 1.54 3.86
N ALA A 80 -2.25 1.00 5.07
CA ALA A 80 -1.65 1.57 6.28
C ALA A 80 -0.12 1.62 6.18
N LYS A 81 0.51 0.54 5.70
CA LYS A 81 1.96 0.50 5.48
C LYS A 81 2.44 1.48 4.40
N ALA A 82 1.69 1.60 3.31
CA ALA A 82 1.97 2.58 2.26
C ALA A 82 1.88 4.02 2.79
N GLU A 83 0.91 4.31 3.66
CA GLU A 83 0.78 5.61 4.33
C GLU A 83 1.93 5.87 5.30
N GLU A 84 2.36 4.88 6.07
CA GLU A 84 3.52 4.95 6.95
C GLU A 84 4.79 5.33 6.17
N VAL A 85 5.09 4.62 5.07
CA VAL A 85 6.23 4.91 4.18
C VAL A 85 6.17 6.34 3.64
N LEU A 86 4.99 6.77 3.19
CA LEU A 86 4.82 8.15 2.70
C LEU A 86 4.97 9.19 3.81
N SER A 87 4.53 8.89 5.03
CA SER A 87 4.67 9.80 6.17
C SER A 87 6.13 9.95 6.59
N ALA A 88 6.87 8.85 6.64
CA ALA A 88 8.29 8.83 6.97
C ALA A 88 9.11 9.61 5.92
N ALA A 89 8.86 9.37 4.63
CA ALA A 89 9.52 10.09 3.56
C ALA A 89 9.20 11.60 3.53
N ARG A 90 7.99 12.00 3.94
CA ARG A 90 7.66 13.42 4.12
C ARG A 90 8.44 14.05 5.26
N ALA A 91 8.55 13.36 6.40
CA ALA A 91 9.33 13.83 7.54
C ALA A 91 10.81 13.98 7.18
N GLU A 92 11.38 13.00 6.48
CA GLU A 92 12.75 13.05 5.99
C GLU A 92 12.97 14.21 5.00
N ALA A 93 12.08 14.35 4.01
CA ALA A 93 12.13 15.46 3.03
C ALA A 93 11.96 16.84 3.67
N GLU A 94 11.23 16.95 4.79
CA GLU A 94 11.13 18.19 5.57
C GLU A 94 12.41 18.45 6.36
N GLU A 95 12.97 17.42 7.00
CA GLU A 95 14.22 17.52 7.74
C GLU A 95 15.40 17.93 6.85
N THR A 96 15.56 17.32 5.66
CA THR A 96 16.58 17.72 4.68
C THR A 96 16.47 19.20 4.30
N ARG A 97 15.25 19.68 4.08
CA ARG A 97 15.01 21.10 3.77
C ARG A 97 15.29 22.01 4.97
N ARG A 98 14.96 21.56 6.19
CA ARG A 98 15.22 22.30 7.42
C ARG A 98 16.72 22.45 7.66
N VAL A 99 17.48 21.36 7.55
CA VAL A 99 18.94 21.36 7.69
C VAL A 99 19.58 22.28 6.67
N ALA A 100 19.22 22.14 5.38
CA ALA A 100 19.72 23.01 4.32
C ALA A 100 19.36 24.49 4.53
N GLY A 101 18.17 24.78 5.08
CA GLY A 101 17.77 26.15 5.44
C GLY A 101 18.62 26.76 6.55
N VAL A 102 18.98 25.97 7.56
CA VAL A 102 19.89 26.41 8.64
C VAL A 102 21.30 26.65 8.09
N GLU A 103 21.82 25.73 7.25
CA GLU A 103 23.14 25.88 6.62
C GLU A 103 23.22 27.11 5.72
N ALA A 104 22.23 27.31 4.84
CA ALA A 104 22.12 28.48 3.98
C ALA A 104 22.07 29.79 4.79
N SER A 105 21.33 29.81 5.90
CA SER A 105 21.25 30.97 6.80
C SER A 105 22.59 31.24 7.49
N ALA A 106 23.27 30.20 7.97
CA ALA A 106 24.57 30.31 8.61
C ALA A 106 25.65 30.81 7.63
N GLN A 107 25.62 30.40 6.36
CA GLN A 107 26.53 30.91 5.32
C GLN A 107 26.34 32.41 5.07
N ILE A 108 25.07 32.85 4.95
CA ILE A 108 24.76 34.27 4.78
C ILE A 108 25.20 35.08 6.00
N GLU A 109 24.95 34.58 7.21
CA GLU A 109 25.35 35.24 8.45
C GLU A 109 26.88 35.35 8.57
N SER A 110 27.62 34.28 8.27
CA SER A 110 29.08 34.31 8.24
C SER A 110 29.61 35.34 7.24
N ALA A 111 29.08 35.34 6.01
CA ALA A 111 29.48 36.30 4.99
C ALA A 111 29.15 37.74 5.38
N ARG A 112 28.03 37.94 6.10
CA ARG A 112 27.67 39.24 6.67
C ARG A 112 28.66 39.68 7.74
N THR A 113 29.06 38.81 8.66
CA THR A 113 30.07 39.16 9.66
C THR A 113 31.42 39.49 9.04
N ASP A 114 31.81 38.81 7.97
CA ASP A 114 33.04 39.09 7.22
C ASP A 114 32.97 40.41 6.45
N ALA A 115 31.83 40.69 5.83
CA ALA A 115 31.55 41.97 5.16
C ALA A 115 31.58 43.15 6.16
N GLU A 116 30.94 42.99 7.32
CA GLU A 116 30.96 43.97 8.41
C GLU A 116 32.38 44.18 8.94
N ALA A 117 33.16 43.11 9.14
CA ALA A 117 34.57 43.21 9.55
C ALA A 117 35.42 43.98 8.53
N LYS A 118 35.24 43.74 7.22
CA LYS A 118 35.96 44.45 6.15
C LYS A 118 35.61 45.94 6.10
N THR A 119 34.34 46.28 6.23
CA THR A 119 33.90 47.68 6.25
C THR A 119 34.42 48.42 7.48
N VAL A 120 34.38 47.80 8.67
CA VAL A 120 34.98 48.37 9.89
C VAL A 120 36.49 48.53 9.79
N ALA A 121 37.20 47.59 9.14
CA ALA A 121 38.63 47.73 8.90
C ALA A 121 38.94 48.90 7.95
N ALA A 122 38.13 49.09 6.91
CA ALA A 122 38.28 50.18 5.96
C ALA A 122 37.98 51.54 6.58
N THR A 123 36.94 51.66 7.42
CA THR A 123 36.64 52.91 8.13
C THR A 123 37.78 53.29 9.09
N ARG A 124 38.32 52.33 9.85
CA ARG A 124 39.49 52.57 10.70
C ARG A 124 40.72 53.02 9.90
N ALA A 125 40.96 52.41 8.73
CA ALA A 125 42.06 52.82 7.85
C ALA A 125 41.87 54.27 7.35
N CYS A 126 40.62 54.67 7.04
CA CYS A 126 40.30 56.06 6.68
C CYS A 126 40.53 57.01 7.86
N GLU A 127 40.04 56.68 9.05
CA GLU A 127 40.26 57.48 10.27
C GLU A 127 41.76 57.63 10.60
N GLU A 128 42.55 56.57 10.45
CA GLU A 128 44.00 56.63 10.61
C GLU A 128 44.67 57.51 9.55
N ALA A 129 44.23 57.45 8.29
CA ALA A 129 44.74 58.31 7.22
C ALA A 129 44.40 59.79 7.49
N GLU A 130 43.18 60.09 7.93
CA GLU A 130 42.76 61.43 8.33
C GLU A 130 43.53 61.94 9.56
N ALA A 131 43.81 61.08 10.54
CA ALA A 131 44.61 61.44 11.70
C ALA A 131 46.07 61.74 11.30
N ARG A 132 46.67 60.94 10.40
CA ARG A 132 48.01 61.21 9.84
C ARG A 132 48.04 62.51 9.05
N ALA A 133 46.96 62.77 8.30
CA ALA A 133 46.76 64.01 7.57
C ALA A 133 46.74 65.22 8.53
N ALA A 134 45.91 65.19 9.57
CA ALA A 134 45.85 66.25 10.58
C ALA A 134 47.20 66.47 11.30
N GLN A 135 47.96 65.40 11.58
CA GLN A 135 49.31 65.51 12.15
C GLN A 135 50.30 66.18 11.19
N ALA A 136 50.21 65.91 9.88
CA ALA A 136 51.05 66.55 8.88
C ALA A 136 50.74 68.05 8.75
N GLU A 137 49.45 68.43 8.75
CA GLU A 137 49.01 69.83 8.79
C GLU A 137 49.53 70.56 10.05
N ALA A 138 49.43 69.93 11.22
CA ALA A 138 49.94 70.50 12.47
C ALA A 138 51.46 70.72 12.43
N ARG A 139 52.23 69.77 11.88
CA ARG A 139 53.68 69.92 11.70
C ARG A 139 54.04 71.02 10.72
N ALA A 140 53.27 71.18 9.63
CA ALA A 140 53.44 72.27 8.67
C ALA A 140 53.17 73.63 9.32
N ALA A 141 52.10 73.75 10.12
CA ALA A 141 51.76 74.97 10.86
C ALA A 141 52.84 75.33 11.91
N GLU A 142 53.39 74.34 12.63
CA GLU A 142 54.53 74.56 13.53
C GLU A 142 55.79 75.03 12.79
N ALA A 143 56.06 74.46 11.62
CA ALA A 143 57.20 74.87 10.79
C ALA A 143 57.03 76.31 10.28
N GLU A 144 55.83 76.69 9.84
CA GLU A 144 55.49 78.06 9.46
C GLU A 144 55.68 79.04 10.63
N LYS A 145 55.22 78.65 11.83
CA LYS A 145 55.44 79.45 13.05
C LYS A 145 56.92 79.62 13.36
N ARG A 146 57.73 78.55 13.33
CA ARG A 146 59.19 78.64 13.57
C ARG A 146 59.88 79.49 12.51
N ALA A 147 59.45 79.40 11.26
CA ALA A 147 59.97 80.24 10.18
C ALA A 147 59.63 81.72 10.41
N ALA A 148 58.38 82.04 10.77
CA ALA A 148 57.97 83.40 11.11
C ALA A 148 58.71 83.95 12.34
N GLU A 149 58.94 83.12 13.37
CA GLU A 149 59.78 83.48 14.51
C GLU A 149 61.24 83.75 14.10
N SER A 150 61.80 82.93 13.20
CA SER A 150 63.16 83.14 12.66
C SER A 150 63.25 84.40 11.79
N GLU A 151 62.20 84.70 11.01
CA GLU A 151 62.08 85.93 10.22
C GLU A 151 61.97 87.14 11.14
N ALA A 152 61.20 87.06 12.22
CA ALA A 152 61.10 88.10 13.23
C ALA A 152 62.44 88.32 13.98
N GLN A 153 63.16 87.25 14.33
CA GLN A 153 64.50 87.33 14.92
C GLN A 153 65.51 87.95 13.94
N ALA A 154 65.47 87.55 12.67
CA ALA A 154 66.29 88.15 11.62
C ALA A 154 65.93 89.62 11.39
N ALA A 155 64.65 89.99 11.42
CA ALA A 155 64.18 91.37 11.34
C ALA A 155 64.63 92.19 12.55
N GLN A 156 64.63 91.63 13.76
CA GLN A 156 65.11 92.29 14.97
C GLN A 156 66.65 92.47 14.95
N ALA A 157 67.39 91.44 14.53
CA ALA A 157 68.83 91.53 14.29
C ALA A 157 69.16 92.55 13.18
N ASN A 158 68.31 92.61 12.15
CA ASN A 158 68.39 93.63 11.10
C ASN A 158 68.06 95.02 11.62
N ALA A 159 67.08 95.22 12.50
CA ALA A 159 66.82 96.52 13.10
C ALA A 159 68.02 97.01 13.94
N THR A 160 68.75 96.09 14.59
CA THR A 160 70.02 96.42 15.24
C THR A 160 71.15 96.70 14.23
N ALA A 161 71.19 96.00 13.09
CA ALA A 161 72.20 96.18 12.02
C ALA A 161 71.89 97.29 11.00
N GLU A 162 70.65 97.76 10.90
CA GLU A 162 70.19 98.91 10.08
C GLU A 162 70.78 100.22 10.61
N SER A 163 71.22 100.24 11.87
CA SER A 163 72.09 101.30 12.40
C SER A 163 73.49 101.32 11.77
N GLU A 164 73.91 100.27 11.03
CA GLU A 164 75.24 100.14 10.40
C GLU A 164 75.24 99.91 8.87
N ALA A 165 74.12 99.59 8.18
CA ALA A 165 74.21 99.11 6.79
C ALA A 165 73.11 99.55 5.81
N VAL A 166 73.22 100.76 5.24
CA VAL A 166 72.53 101.17 3.99
C VAL A 166 72.98 100.33 2.76
N ARG A 167 73.96 99.41 2.90
CA ARG A 167 74.46 98.53 1.82
C ARG A 167 73.98 97.07 1.86
N ALA A 168 73.22 96.62 2.87
CA ALA A 168 72.82 95.21 3.01
C ALA A 168 71.39 94.87 2.52
N GLY A 169 70.59 95.85 2.08
CA GLY A 169 69.16 95.69 1.79
C GLY A 169 68.78 94.71 0.67
N ALA A 170 69.69 94.41 -0.26
CA ALA A 170 69.45 93.43 -1.33
C ALA A 170 69.54 91.97 -0.84
N VAL A 171 70.38 91.69 0.16
CA VAL A 171 70.54 90.33 0.73
C VAL A 171 69.35 89.98 1.63
N LYS A 172 68.81 90.97 2.36
CA LYS A 172 67.62 90.81 3.21
C LYS A 172 66.37 90.46 2.42
N THR A 173 66.08 91.24 1.38
CA THR A 173 64.92 90.99 0.49
C THR A 173 65.04 89.67 -0.26
N SER A 174 66.27 89.26 -0.63
CA SER A 174 66.52 87.91 -1.18
C SER A 174 66.23 86.82 -0.17
N ALA A 175 66.71 86.95 1.07
CA ALA A 175 66.49 85.96 2.13
C ALA A 175 65.02 85.83 2.53
N GLU A 176 64.28 86.95 2.63
CA GLU A 176 62.83 86.95 2.88
C GLU A 176 62.05 86.27 1.74
N GLY A 177 62.43 86.54 0.48
CA GLY A 177 61.86 85.88 -0.68
C GLY A 177 62.14 84.36 -0.73
N GLU A 178 63.36 83.96 -0.37
CA GLU A 178 63.76 82.55 -0.28
C GLU A 178 63.01 81.81 0.84
N ALA A 179 62.90 82.41 2.03
CA ALA A 179 62.18 81.84 3.16
C ALA A 179 60.69 81.65 2.84
N LYS A 180 60.04 82.67 2.28
CA LYS A 180 58.65 82.58 1.82
C LYS A 180 58.47 81.51 0.75
N GLY A 181 59.39 81.45 -0.21
CA GLY A 181 59.38 80.42 -1.25
C GLY A 181 59.54 79.00 -0.70
N VAL A 182 60.31 78.80 0.37
CA VAL A 182 60.43 77.49 1.06
C VAL A 182 59.12 77.14 1.78
N LEU A 183 58.47 78.09 2.44
CA LEU A 183 57.19 77.87 3.12
C LEU A 183 56.07 77.52 2.14
N ASP A 184 55.94 78.29 1.04
CA ASP A 184 54.92 78.04 0.03
C ASP A 184 55.12 76.64 -0.61
N ARG A 185 56.37 76.25 -0.88
CA ARG A 185 56.68 74.89 -1.37
C ARG A 185 56.32 73.82 -0.34
N SER A 186 56.72 73.99 0.92
CA SER A 186 56.41 73.02 1.99
C SER A 186 54.91 72.87 2.23
N ARG A 187 54.15 73.97 2.15
CA ARG A 187 52.69 73.95 2.28
C ARG A 187 52.04 73.20 1.13
N LEU A 188 52.47 73.48 -0.10
CA LEU A 188 51.91 72.83 -1.28
C LEU A 188 52.27 71.34 -1.34
N GLU A 189 53.46 70.96 -0.87
CA GLU A 189 53.86 69.55 -0.68
C GLU A 189 52.99 68.85 0.39
N ALA A 190 52.70 69.53 1.50
CA ALA A 190 51.79 69.00 2.52
C ALA A 190 50.36 68.82 1.95
N GLU A 191 49.80 69.84 1.30
CA GLU A 191 48.48 69.79 0.65
C GLU A 191 48.37 68.63 -0.35
N ARG A 192 49.39 68.43 -1.19
CA ARG A 192 49.45 67.27 -2.11
C ARG A 192 49.48 65.93 -1.38
N THR A 193 50.26 65.82 -0.31
CA THR A 193 50.35 64.57 0.48
C THR A 193 49.01 64.24 1.15
N LEU A 194 48.27 65.27 1.58
CA LEU A 194 46.95 65.13 2.20
C LEU A 194 45.88 64.71 1.19
N GLU A 195 45.86 65.35 0.02
CA GLU A 195 44.94 65.01 -1.06
C GLU A 195 45.19 63.58 -1.55
N GLN A 196 46.47 63.19 -1.68
CA GLN A 196 46.83 61.82 -2.00
C GLN A 196 46.37 60.82 -0.93
N ALA A 197 46.63 61.09 0.35
CA ALA A 197 46.21 60.20 1.45
C ALA A 197 44.67 60.05 1.53
N ARG A 198 43.91 61.14 1.27
CA ARG A 198 42.45 61.09 1.21
C ARG A 198 41.95 60.26 0.03
N ALA A 199 42.54 60.44 -1.16
CA ALA A 199 42.18 59.66 -2.34
C ALA A 199 42.50 58.16 -2.16
N GLU A 200 43.62 57.83 -1.53
CA GLU A 200 43.99 56.44 -1.20
C GLU A 200 43.01 55.83 -0.18
N ALA A 201 42.60 56.60 0.85
CA ALA A 201 41.61 56.16 1.83
C ALA A 201 40.23 55.94 1.21
N GLU A 202 39.75 56.86 0.38
CA GLU A 202 38.47 56.74 -0.33
C GLU A 202 38.47 55.52 -1.27
N THR A 203 39.56 55.31 -2.01
CA THR A 203 39.73 54.13 -2.87
C THR A 203 39.66 52.84 -2.05
N THR A 204 40.38 52.80 -0.91
CA THR A 204 40.38 51.64 0.00
C THR A 204 38.98 51.35 0.56
N ALA A 205 38.22 52.39 0.90
CA ALA A 205 36.84 52.25 1.36
C ALA A 205 35.91 51.72 0.25
N GLN A 206 36.01 52.24 -0.97
CA GLN A 206 35.23 51.77 -2.11
C GLN A 206 35.54 50.31 -2.48
N GLU A 207 36.83 49.93 -2.46
CA GLU A 207 37.26 48.54 -2.66
C GLU A 207 36.74 47.61 -1.56
N ALA A 208 36.76 48.06 -0.29
CA ALA A 208 36.21 47.28 0.81
C ALA A 208 34.70 47.09 0.72
N HIS A 209 33.95 48.14 0.32
CA HIS A 209 32.51 48.06 0.11
C HIS A 209 32.15 47.13 -1.05
N SER A 210 32.77 47.30 -2.21
CA SER A 210 32.54 46.42 -3.36
C SER A 210 32.93 44.96 -3.08
N GLY A 211 34.01 44.74 -2.32
CA GLY A 211 34.41 43.43 -1.84
C GLY A 211 33.43 42.82 -0.84
N ALA A 212 32.84 43.62 0.05
CA ALA A 212 31.79 43.20 0.98
C ALA A 212 30.50 42.81 0.25
N ASP A 213 30.07 43.62 -0.71
CA ASP A 213 28.88 43.33 -1.55
C ASP A 213 29.09 42.05 -2.36
N SER A 214 30.26 41.88 -2.97
CA SER A 214 30.60 40.67 -3.73
C SER A 214 30.59 39.41 -2.86
N LEU A 215 31.08 39.50 -1.61
CA LEU A 215 31.01 38.39 -0.65
C LEU A 215 29.57 38.02 -0.30
N LEU A 216 28.73 39.02 -0.03
CA LEU A 216 27.32 38.81 0.29
C LEU A 216 26.54 38.20 -0.88
N GLU A 217 26.79 38.66 -2.11
CA GLU A 217 26.20 38.08 -3.31
C GLU A 217 26.66 36.64 -3.56
N GLY A 218 27.94 36.35 -3.35
CA GLY A 218 28.51 35.00 -3.42
C GLY A 218 27.83 34.06 -2.43
N ALA A 219 27.77 34.43 -1.15
CA ALA A 219 27.14 33.63 -0.11
C ALA A 219 25.63 33.42 -0.35
N ARG A 220 24.92 34.42 -0.88
CA ARG A 220 23.51 34.25 -1.29
C ARG A 220 23.37 33.22 -2.41
N ARG A 221 24.24 33.25 -3.41
CA ARG A 221 24.21 32.27 -4.52
C ARG A 221 24.45 30.85 -4.01
N GLU A 222 25.47 30.67 -3.18
CA GLU A 222 25.77 29.36 -2.55
C GLU A 222 24.60 28.87 -1.69
N ALA A 223 24.03 29.75 -0.86
CA ALA A 223 22.84 29.44 -0.08
C ALA A 223 21.64 28.99 -0.96
N TYR A 224 21.42 29.64 -2.11
CA TYR A 224 20.39 29.21 -3.06
C TYR A 224 20.69 27.84 -3.68
N GLU A 225 21.95 27.55 -4.01
CA GLU A 225 22.36 26.25 -4.56
C GLU A 225 22.18 25.11 -3.55
N VAL A 226 22.50 25.36 -2.27
CA VAL A 226 22.25 24.42 -1.16
C VAL A 226 20.74 24.14 -1.04
N LEU A 227 19.92 25.18 -1.03
CA LEU A 227 18.45 25.03 -0.96
C LEU A 227 17.86 24.30 -2.17
N GLU A 228 18.33 24.58 -3.38
CA GLU A 228 17.85 23.90 -4.59
C GLU A 228 18.28 22.43 -4.63
N THR A 229 19.48 22.10 -4.15
CA THR A 229 19.94 20.72 -4.04
C THR A 229 19.10 19.95 -3.02
N ALA A 230 18.89 20.51 -1.82
CA ALA A 230 18.04 19.90 -0.81
C ALA A 230 16.59 19.73 -1.25
N ARG A 231 16.05 20.66 -2.05
CA ARG A 231 14.72 20.51 -2.68
C ARG A 231 14.67 19.34 -3.64
N ARG A 232 15.70 19.17 -4.49
CA ARG A 232 15.79 18.06 -5.44
C ARG A 232 15.85 16.73 -4.70
N GLU A 233 16.71 16.61 -3.69
CA GLU A 233 16.84 15.41 -2.85
C GLU A 233 15.52 15.08 -2.13
N ALA A 234 14.88 16.07 -1.52
CA ALA A 234 13.55 15.91 -0.91
C ALA A 234 12.50 15.42 -1.92
N HIS A 235 12.53 15.90 -3.17
CA HIS A 235 11.65 15.42 -4.23
C HIS A 235 11.95 13.97 -4.65
N GLU A 236 13.23 13.59 -4.71
CA GLU A 236 13.67 12.23 -5.04
C GLU A 236 13.23 11.22 -3.96
N VAL A 237 13.41 11.55 -2.68
CA VAL A 237 12.95 10.73 -1.54
C VAL A 237 11.43 10.53 -1.62
N LEU A 238 10.66 11.60 -1.84
CA LEU A 238 9.21 11.52 -1.99
C LEU A 238 8.78 10.71 -3.22
N ALA A 239 9.50 10.80 -4.33
CA ALA A 239 9.21 10.02 -5.53
C ALA A 239 9.48 8.53 -5.31
N ALA A 240 10.59 8.18 -4.66
CA ALA A 240 10.92 6.81 -4.30
C ALA A 240 9.87 6.20 -3.36
N ALA A 241 9.49 6.91 -2.30
CA ALA A 241 8.47 6.47 -1.35
C ALA A 241 7.09 6.28 -1.99
N ARG A 242 6.71 7.13 -2.95
CA ARG A 242 5.48 6.94 -3.74
C ARG A 242 5.52 5.69 -4.61
N SER A 243 6.65 5.43 -5.24
CA SER A 243 6.84 4.22 -6.04
C SER A 243 6.76 2.97 -5.17
N GLU A 244 7.36 3.00 -3.98
CA GLU A 244 7.31 1.89 -3.02
C GLU A 244 5.90 1.66 -2.49
N ALA A 245 5.21 2.73 -2.04
CA ALA A 245 3.82 2.68 -1.60
C ALA A 245 2.89 2.11 -2.68
N ALA A 246 3.06 2.51 -3.95
CA ALA A 246 2.31 1.95 -5.07
C ALA A 246 2.62 0.46 -5.28
N GLY A 247 3.89 0.06 -5.17
CA GLY A 247 4.31 -1.34 -5.25
C GLY A 247 3.68 -2.22 -4.16
N LEU A 248 3.60 -1.73 -2.92
CA LEU A 248 2.94 -2.43 -1.81
C LEU A 248 1.45 -2.64 -2.06
N LEU A 249 0.76 -1.59 -2.53
CA LEU A 249 -0.67 -1.66 -2.84
C LEU A 249 -0.96 -2.63 -4.00
N ASP A 250 -0.15 -2.59 -5.05
CA ASP A 250 -0.29 -3.50 -6.19
C ASP A 250 0.00 -4.95 -5.80
N ALA A 251 0.97 -5.20 -4.93
CA ALA A 251 1.26 -6.54 -4.41
C ALA A 251 0.07 -7.08 -3.60
N ALA A 252 -0.45 -6.29 -2.66
CA ALA A 252 -1.59 -6.67 -1.82
C ALA A 252 -2.86 -6.92 -2.63
N ARG A 253 -3.12 -6.14 -3.68
CA ARG A 253 -4.24 -6.37 -4.60
C ARG A 253 -4.12 -7.70 -5.33
N ARG A 254 -2.92 -8.03 -5.85
CA ARG A 254 -2.71 -9.32 -6.54
C ARG A 254 -2.91 -10.50 -5.58
N GLU A 255 -2.39 -10.40 -4.36
CA GLU A 255 -2.57 -11.44 -3.33
C GLU A 255 -4.04 -11.60 -2.92
N SER A 256 -4.74 -10.49 -2.75
CA SER A 256 -6.18 -10.43 -2.47
C SER A 256 -7.01 -11.08 -3.60
N ASP A 257 -6.75 -10.71 -4.85
CA ASP A 257 -7.41 -11.29 -6.03
C ASP A 257 -7.15 -12.80 -6.15
N GLU A 258 -5.92 -13.24 -5.85
CA GLU A 258 -5.54 -14.65 -5.84
C GLU A 258 -6.27 -15.42 -4.73
N SER A 259 -6.33 -14.87 -3.50
CA SER A 259 -7.05 -15.48 -2.38
C SER A 259 -8.54 -15.67 -2.69
N VAL A 260 -9.20 -14.63 -3.22
CA VAL A 260 -10.60 -14.69 -3.63
C VAL A 260 -10.82 -15.71 -4.76
N THR A 261 -9.91 -15.75 -5.75
CA THR A 261 -9.99 -16.70 -6.86
C THR A 261 -9.86 -18.14 -6.36
N ASN A 262 -8.90 -18.41 -5.47
CA ASN A 262 -8.69 -19.72 -4.86
C ASN A 262 -9.89 -20.14 -4.00
N ALA A 263 -10.47 -19.23 -3.23
CA ALA A 263 -11.66 -19.50 -2.43
C ALA A 263 -12.88 -19.82 -3.29
N LYS A 264 -13.07 -19.11 -4.41
CA LYS A 264 -14.12 -19.42 -5.40
C LYS A 264 -13.92 -20.79 -6.04
N ALA A 265 -12.68 -21.15 -6.37
CA ALA A 265 -12.36 -22.47 -6.91
C ALA A 265 -12.70 -23.59 -5.91
N ARG A 266 -12.31 -23.43 -4.64
CA ARG A 266 -12.65 -24.38 -3.56
C ARG A 266 -14.16 -24.48 -3.33
N ALA A 267 -14.86 -23.34 -3.29
CA ALA A 267 -16.31 -23.30 -3.16
C ALA A 267 -17.02 -24.05 -4.31
N ALA A 268 -16.53 -23.90 -5.55
CA ALA A 268 -17.04 -24.61 -6.71
C ALA A 268 -16.77 -26.13 -6.64
N GLU A 269 -15.58 -26.52 -6.15
CA GLU A 269 -15.23 -27.93 -5.91
C GLU A 269 -16.17 -28.56 -4.88
N THR A 270 -16.38 -27.92 -3.72
CA THR A 270 -17.31 -28.40 -2.68
C THR A 270 -18.74 -28.54 -3.21
N ALA A 271 -19.21 -27.56 -4.00
CA ALA A 271 -20.53 -27.65 -4.62
C ALA A 271 -20.64 -28.81 -5.64
N ALA A 272 -19.56 -29.08 -6.39
CA ALA A 272 -19.50 -30.18 -7.33
C ALA A 272 -19.47 -31.54 -6.61
N GLU A 273 -18.69 -31.68 -5.54
CA GLU A 273 -18.64 -32.88 -4.70
C GLU A 273 -20.00 -33.19 -4.06
N ALA A 274 -20.65 -32.19 -3.46
CA ALA A 274 -21.99 -32.32 -2.90
C ALA A 274 -23.02 -32.72 -3.95
N SER A 275 -22.90 -32.18 -5.17
CA SER A 275 -23.76 -32.56 -6.30
C SER A 275 -23.53 -34.00 -6.75
N ALA A 276 -22.28 -34.46 -6.78
CA ALA A 276 -21.92 -35.83 -7.12
C ALA A 276 -22.37 -36.83 -6.03
N GLU A 277 -22.27 -36.46 -4.75
CA GLU A 277 -22.85 -37.25 -3.66
C GLU A 277 -24.37 -37.32 -3.73
N ALA A 278 -25.02 -36.19 -4.00
CA ALA A 278 -26.46 -36.13 -4.20
C ALA A 278 -26.91 -37.08 -5.32
N GLN A 279 -26.23 -37.08 -6.46
CA GLN A 279 -26.51 -38.01 -7.57
C GLN A 279 -26.32 -39.48 -7.17
N ARG A 280 -25.29 -39.80 -6.37
CA ARG A 280 -25.07 -41.16 -5.86
C ARG A 280 -26.18 -41.60 -4.91
N ILE A 281 -26.68 -40.72 -4.05
CA ILE A 281 -27.79 -41.01 -3.14
C ILE A 281 -29.08 -41.25 -3.93
N LEU A 282 -29.37 -40.44 -4.95
CA LEU A 282 -30.52 -40.65 -5.85
C LEU A 282 -30.46 -41.99 -6.53
N ALA A 283 -29.36 -42.29 -7.23
CA ALA A 283 -29.20 -43.54 -7.95
C ALA A 283 -29.29 -44.75 -7.00
N GLY A 284 -28.78 -44.62 -5.77
CA GLY A 284 -28.95 -45.63 -4.72
C GLY A 284 -30.40 -45.82 -4.30
N ALA A 285 -31.13 -44.72 -4.06
CA ALA A 285 -32.54 -44.75 -3.67
C ALA A 285 -33.45 -45.30 -4.80
N GLU A 286 -33.18 -44.95 -6.05
CA GLU A 286 -33.85 -45.49 -7.23
C GLU A 286 -33.63 -46.99 -7.34
N ALA A 287 -32.38 -47.45 -7.25
CA ALA A 287 -32.05 -48.88 -7.30
C ALA A 287 -32.65 -49.68 -6.14
N GLU A 288 -32.71 -49.11 -4.92
CA GLU A 288 -33.39 -49.72 -3.79
C GLU A 288 -34.91 -49.77 -4.00
N GLY A 289 -35.50 -48.69 -4.52
CA GLY A 289 -36.91 -48.61 -4.89
C GLY A 289 -37.30 -49.65 -5.94
N GLU A 290 -36.49 -49.83 -6.99
CA GLU A 290 -36.68 -50.86 -8.01
C GLU A 290 -36.62 -52.27 -7.41
N ARG A 291 -35.62 -52.57 -6.57
CA ARG A 291 -35.51 -53.86 -5.89
C ARG A 291 -36.70 -54.14 -5.01
N GLU A 292 -37.19 -53.14 -4.26
CA GLU A 292 -38.36 -53.31 -3.41
C GLU A 292 -39.63 -53.51 -4.24
N ALA A 293 -39.79 -52.76 -5.34
CA ALA A 293 -40.87 -52.96 -6.28
C ALA A 293 -40.87 -54.38 -6.86
N ASP A 294 -39.70 -54.91 -7.24
CA ASP A 294 -39.56 -56.27 -7.73
C ASP A 294 -39.83 -57.32 -6.64
N ARG A 295 -39.39 -57.11 -5.39
CA ARG A 295 -39.71 -58.00 -4.25
C ARG A 295 -41.21 -58.08 -4.02
N ILE A 296 -41.89 -56.94 -4.01
CA ILE A 296 -43.32 -56.92 -3.75
C ILE A 296 -44.10 -57.46 -4.95
N ARG A 297 -43.64 -57.21 -6.19
CA ARG A 297 -44.19 -57.85 -7.39
C ARG A 297 -44.06 -59.37 -7.32
N ALA A 298 -42.87 -59.88 -6.98
CA ALA A 298 -42.64 -61.31 -6.83
C ALA A 298 -43.49 -61.93 -5.70
N ALA A 299 -43.66 -61.22 -4.58
CA ALA A 299 -44.54 -61.65 -3.49
C ALA A 299 -46.01 -61.69 -3.95
N ALA A 300 -46.48 -60.67 -4.66
CA ALA A 300 -47.83 -60.63 -5.22
C ALA A 300 -48.07 -61.74 -6.25
N GLU A 301 -47.10 -62.02 -7.13
CA GLU A 301 -47.15 -63.12 -8.08
C GLU A 301 -47.20 -64.47 -7.37
N ALA A 302 -46.41 -64.67 -6.32
CA ALA A 302 -46.43 -65.88 -5.50
C ALA A 302 -47.76 -66.08 -4.77
N GLU A 303 -48.35 -65.02 -4.21
CA GLU A 303 -49.67 -65.06 -3.58
C GLU A 303 -50.78 -65.37 -4.60
N ALA A 304 -50.74 -64.73 -5.78
CA ALA A 304 -51.66 -64.99 -6.87
C ALA A 304 -51.57 -66.45 -7.34
N ALA A 305 -50.34 -66.98 -7.50
CA ALA A 305 -50.12 -68.37 -7.83
C ALA A 305 -50.68 -69.32 -6.75
N ALA A 306 -50.42 -69.04 -5.47
CA ALA A 306 -50.96 -69.83 -4.35
C ALA A 306 -52.49 -69.80 -4.30
N TYR A 307 -53.12 -68.66 -4.62
CA TYR A 307 -54.57 -68.53 -4.73
C TYR A 307 -55.13 -69.38 -5.88
N LEU A 308 -54.53 -69.29 -7.07
CA LEU A 308 -54.93 -70.09 -8.23
C LEU A 308 -54.79 -71.58 -7.94
N ASP A 309 -53.70 -72.00 -7.29
CA ASP A 309 -53.49 -73.38 -6.85
C ASP A 309 -54.56 -73.84 -5.85
N ARG A 310 -54.91 -73.00 -4.88
CA ARG A 310 -55.98 -73.28 -3.93
C ARG A 310 -57.32 -73.46 -4.63
N ARG A 311 -57.66 -72.58 -5.57
CA ARG A 311 -58.87 -72.65 -6.40
C ARG A 311 -58.88 -73.87 -7.31
N ARG A 312 -57.74 -74.23 -7.88
CA ARG A 312 -57.59 -75.45 -8.68
C ARG A 312 -57.82 -76.69 -7.83
N ARG A 313 -57.20 -76.79 -6.66
CA ARG A 313 -57.43 -77.90 -5.71
C ARG A 313 -58.88 -77.98 -5.25
N GLU A 314 -59.53 -76.84 -5.04
CA GLU A 314 -60.95 -76.75 -4.70
C GLU A 314 -61.84 -77.21 -5.86
N ALA A 315 -61.57 -76.75 -7.08
CA ALA A 315 -62.26 -77.21 -8.29
C ALA A 315 -62.06 -78.72 -8.51
N ASP A 316 -60.84 -79.24 -8.33
CA ASP A 316 -60.53 -80.67 -8.39
C ASP A 316 -61.26 -81.46 -7.30
N ARG A 317 -61.38 -80.90 -6.09
CA ARG A 317 -62.17 -81.47 -4.99
C ARG A 317 -63.65 -81.52 -5.34
N LEU A 318 -64.21 -80.45 -5.88
CA LEU A 318 -65.60 -80.40 -6.34
C LEU A 318 -65.86 -81.37 -7.51
N ALA A 319 -64.93 -81.45 -8.45
CA ALA A 319 -64.98 -82.39 -9.58
C ALA A 319 -64.88 -83.85 -9.12
N ARG A 320 -63.99 -84.15 -8.16
CA ARG A 320 -63.94 -85.47 -7.50
C ARG A 320 -65.24 -85.77 -6.77
N GLY A 321 -65.75 -84.86 -5.94
CA GLY A 321 -67.04 -85.05 -5.26
C GLY A 321 -68.22 -85.21 -6.24
N ALA A 322 -68.21 -84.54 -7.39
CA ALA A 322 -69.19 -84.75 -8.45
C ALA A 322 -69.03 -86.13 -9.13
N ARG A 323 -67.80 -86.59 -9.37
CA ARG A 323 -67.50 -87.93 -9.89
C ARG A 323 -67.88 -89.03 -8.90
N GLU A 324 -67.57 -88.87 -7.61
CA GLU A 324 -67.98 -89.77 -6.53
C GLU A 324 -69.49 -89.81 -6.38
N ARG A 325 -70.20 -88.69 -6.47
CA ARG A 325 -71.67 -88.70 -6.51
C ARG A 325 -72.23 -89.41 -7.75
N ARG A 326 -71.51 -89.36 -8.88
CA ARG A 326 -71.86 -90.09 -10.11
C ARG A 326 -71.53 -91.59 -10.03
N TRP A 327 -70.46 -91.97 -9.33
CA TRP A 327 -70.03 -93.37 -9.15
C TRP A 327 -70.72 -94.07 -7.97
N SER A 328 -71.01 -93.37 -6.88
CA SER A 328 -71.78 -93.88 -5.72
C SER A 328 -73.26 -94.09 -6.05
N SER A 329 -73.74 -93.55 -7.19
CA SER A 329 -75.07 -93.81 -7.75
C SER A 329 -75.15 -95.08 -8.62
N VAL A 330 -74.02 -95.76 -8.91
CA VAL A 330 -73.98 -97.01 -9.69
C VAL A 330 -73.31 -98.08 -8.83
N GLY A 331 -74.13 -98.90 -8.16
CA GLY A 331 -73.67 -99.95 -7.27
C GLY A 331 -72.81 -101.02 -7.95
N GLY A 332 -72.02 -101.74 -7.16
CA GLY A 332 -71.30 -102.93 -7.61
C GLY A 332 -70.32 -103.46 -6.56
N PRO A 333 -70.56 -104.66 -5.96
CA PRO A 333 -69.76 -105.21 -4.88
C PRO A 333 -68.69 -106.17 -5.41
N TYR A 334 -67.39 -105.86 -5.28
CA TYR A 334 -66.27 -106.81 -5.24
C TYR A 334 -65.03 -106.04 -4.76
N GLY A 335 -64.39 -106.47 -3.65
CA GLY A 335 -63.08 -107.12 -3.70
C GLY A 335 -61.97 -106.07 -3.87
N GLY A 336 -61.24 -105.65 -2.84
CA GLY A 336 -60.36 -106.50 -2.05
C GLY A 336 -59.15 -106.85 -2.89
N LEU A 337 -58.04 -106.12 -2.72
CA LEU A 337 -56.64 -106.51 -2.99
C LEU A 337 -55.73 -105.32 -2.62
N GLU A 338 -54.95 -105.51 -1.56
CA GLU A 338 -53.79 -104.69 -1.21
C GLU A 338 -52.68 -104.83 -2.28
N PRO A 339 -51.82 -103.81 -2.39
CA PRO A 339 -50.42 -104.10 -2.61
C PRO A 339 -49.53 -103.42 -1.57
N GLU A 340 -48.81 -104.27 -0.83
CA GLU A 340 -47.53 -103.97 -0.21
C GLU A 340 -46.51 -103.45 -1.23
N GLY A 341 -45.60 -102.59 -0.77
CA GLY A 341 -44.24 -102.51 -1.30
C GLY A 341 -43.93 -101.32 -2.20
N ALA A 342 -43.19 -100.34 -1.64
CA ALA A 342 -42.02 -99.74 -2.29
C ALA A 342 -41.40 -98.66 -1.38
N SER A 343 -40.66 -99.11 -0.36
CA SER A 343 -39.62 -98.32 0.27
C SER A 343 -38.43 -98.21 -0.71
N ALA A 344 -38.26 -97.05 -1.33
CA ALA A 344 -37.06 -96.70 -2.08
C ALA A 344 -36.34 -95.57 -1.32
N SER A 345 -35.47 -95.98 -0.41
CA SER A 345 -34.38 -95.16 0.13
C SER A 345 -33.10 -95.50 -0.64
N GLY A 346 -32.61 -94.57 -1.45
CA GLY A 346 -31.28 -94.56 -2.08
C GLY A 346 -31.03 -93.11 -2.49
N SER A 347 -30.14 -92.39 -1.81
CA SER A 347 -28.66 -92.41 -1.89
C SER A 347 -28.15 -91.58 -3.06
N ASP A 348 -26.92 -91.07 -2.87
CA ASP A 348 -26.06 -90.33 -3.82
C ASP A 348 -26.19 -88.80 -3.65
N GLY A 349 -25.21 -88.02 -3.16
CA GLY A 349 -23.78 -88.26 -2.94
C GLY A 349 -22.96 -87.72 -4.11
N GLU A 350 -22.39 -86.51 -3.99
CA GLU A 350 -21.18 -85.99 -4.69
C GLU A 350 -20.87 -84.59 -4.08
N ALA A 351 -19.73 -84.35 -3.40
CA ALA A 351 -18.38 -84.13 -3.94
C ALA A 351 -18.31 -82.78 -4.70
N ASP A 352 -17.28 -81.93 -4.67
CA ASP A 352 -15.99 -81.82 -3.98
C ASP A 352 -15.43 -80.43 -4.39
N ALA A 353 -14.26 -80.06 -3.87
CA ALA A 353 -13.36 -78.95 -4.26
C ALA A 353 -13.62 -77.57 -3.60
N VAL A 354 -12.77 -76.99 -2.74
CA VAL A 354 -11.28 -76.88 -2.66
C VAL A 354 -10.67 -75.98 -3.74
N TRP A 355 -9.63 -75.23 -3.32
CA TRP A 355 -8.77 -74.24 -3.98
C TRP A 355 -9.27 -72.80 -3.84
N GLY A 356 -8.55 -71.83 -3.24
CA GLY A 356 -7.13 -71.73 -2.93
C GLY A 356 -6.55 -70.46 -3.58
N SER A 357 -5.57 -69.83 -2.90
CA SER A 357 -4.81 -68.61 -3.25
C SER A 357 -5.39 -67.31 -2.69
N GLY A 358 -4.63 -66.44 -2.01
CA GLY A 358 -3.18 -66.31 -1.94
C GLY A 358 -2.80 -64.85 -2.18
N GLY A 359 -1.98 -64.27 -1.30
CA GLY A 359 -1.45 -62.91 -1.37
C GLY A 359 -1.58 -62.25 0.00
N ASN A 360 -0.60 -62.27 0.91
CA ASN A 360 0.83 -61.98 0.79
C ASN A 360 1.11 -60.62 0.15
N GLY A 361 1.39 -59.63 1.00
CA GLY A 361 1.73 -58.26 0.62
C GLY A 361 1.96 -57.36 1.84
N GLY A 362 3.02 -57.61 2.60
CA GLY A 362 3.86 -56.52 3.12
C GLY A 362 5.09 -56.38 2.18
N PRO A 363 6.05 -55.46 2.40
CA PRO A 363 6.21 -54.49 3.50
C PRO A 363 6.56 -53.05 3.01
N GLU A 364 7.04 -52.21 3.94
CA GLU A 364 7.96 -51.05 3.77
C GLU A 364 7.40 -49.62 3.88
N ARG A 365 7.92 -48.94 4.92
CA ARG A 365 8.56 -47.59 4.99
C ARG A 365 8.14 -46.92 6.31
N ALA A 366 8.95 -46.86 7.36
CA ALA A 366 10.28 -46.26 7.51
C ALA A 366 10.33 -44.78 7.08
N GLY A 367 10.36 -43.90 8.09
CA GLY A 367 10.51 -42.44 8.06
C GLY A 367 10.03 -41.93 9.42
N SER A 368 10.84 -41.83 10.47
CA SER A 368 12.08 -41.06 10.64
C SER A 368 11.88 -39.57 10.38
N LEU A 369 11.45 -38.87 11.42
CA LEU A 369 11.71 -37.45 11.73
C LEU A 369 11.80 -37.42 13.27
N GLY A 370 12.90 -37.08 13.97
CA GLY A 370 14.10 -36.36 13.58
C GLY A 370 13.99 -34.89 14.00
N GLY A 371 14.69 -34.50 15.09
CA GLY A 371 14.90 -33.13 15.60
C GLY A 371 13.91 -32.76 16.73
N GLU A 372 14.25 -32.54 18.00
CA GLU A 372 15.49 -32.05 18.65
C GLU A 372 16.05 -30.76 18.01
N GLU A 373 15.50 -29.63 18.46
CA GLU A 373 16.15 -28.32 18.70
C GLU A 373 15.24 -27.67 19.77
N GLN A 374 15.57 -27.57 21.07
CA GLN A 374 16.69 -26.87 21.69
C GLN A 374 16.99 -25.52 21.02
N SER A 375 16.16 -24.54 21.33
CA SER A 375 16.59 -23.14 21.37
C SER A 375 16.15 -22.53 22.70
N ASP A 376 17.05 -22.62 23.68
CA ASP A 376 17.18 -21.64 24.74
C ASP A 376 17.35 -20.26 24.09
N ALA A 377 16.33 -19.41 24.22
CA ALA A 377 16.47 -17.98 24.06
C ALA A 377 16.01 -17.33 25.36
N ALA A 378 16.95 -17.29 26.31
CA ALA A 378 16.92 -16.33 27.40
C ALA A 378 16.96 -14.92 26.79
N ILE A 379 15.80 -14.29 26.63
CA ILE A 379 15.73 -12.84 26.52
C ILE A 379 15.88 -12.32 27.95
N ALA A 380 17.12 -11.95 28.26
CA ALA A 380 17.45 -11.10 29.38
C ALA A 380 16.68 -9.78 29.24
N SER A 381 15.66 -9.58 30.05
CA SER A 381 15.13 -8.26 30.36
C SER A 381 16.17 -7.54 31.24
N HIS A 382 17.17 -6.94 30.58
CA HIS A 382 17.90 -5.79 31.12
C HIS A 382 17.04 -4.56 30.84
N ASP A 383 16.21 -4.21 31.81
CA ASP A 383 15.68 -2.85 31.96
C ASP A 383 16.65 -2.15 32.93
N GLU A 384 17.75 -1.66 32.36
CA GLU A 384 18.64 -0.72 33.03
C GLU A 384 18.05 0.69 32.94
N GLU A 385 18.29 1.45 34.01
CA GLU A 385 18.17 2.91 34.10
C GLU A 385 16.75 3.49 34.21
N SER A 386 16.23 3.35 35.44
CA SER A 386 15.59 4.48 36.12
C SER A 386 16.45 5.74 36.03
N GLY A 387 16.17 6.58 35.04
CA GLY A 387 16.61 7.98 35.00
C GLY A 387 15.95 8.79 36.12
N PRO A 388 16.66 9.73 36.78
CA PRO A 388 16.11 10.52 37.86
C PRO A 388 14.99 11.44 37.36
N SER A 389 13.85 11.36 38.06
CA SER A 389 12.72 12.29 37.98
C SER A 389 13.22 13.73 38.06
N VAL A 390 13.10 14.45 36.95
CA VAL A 390 13.18 15.92 36.95
C VAL A 390 11.88 16.44 37.57
N PRO A 391 11.94 17.27 38.63
CA PRO A 391 10.75 17.85 39.21
C PRO A 391 10.10 18.84 38.22
N GLU A 392 8.79 18.69 38.05
CA GLU A 392 7.91 19.67 37.42
C GLU A 392 8.04 21.02 38.14
N ASP A 393 8.74 21.96 37.49
CA ASP A 393 8.62 23.37 37.81
C ASP A 393 7.22 23.84 37.39
N GLN A 394 6.32 23.85 38.38
CA GLN A 394 5.08 24.61 38.37
C GLN A 394 5.39 26.11 38.35
N GLU A 395 5.72 26.67 37.18
CA GLU A 395 5.68 28.11 36.98
C GLU A 395 4.24 28.55 36.67
N ALA A 396 3.56 28.89 37.76
CA ALA A 396 2.80 30.12 37.92
C ALA A 396 2.15 30.71 36.66
N ALA A 397 0.85 30.43 36.55
CA ALA A 397 -0.11 31.28 35.88
C ALA A 397 0.08 32.75 36.31
N SER A 398 0.72 33.53 35.43
CA SER A 398 0.75 34.98 35.53
C SER A 398 -0.48 35.53 34.84
N GLU A 399 -1.51 35.65 35.66
CA GLU A 399 -2.65 36.53 35.52
C GLU A 399 -2.19 37.95 35.18
N ILE A 400 -2.22 38.33 33.88
CA ILE A 400 -2.22 39.73 33.46
C ILE A 400 -3.55 40.00 32.77
N GLY A 401 -4.47 40.47 33.59
CA GLY A 401 -5.67 41.14 33.13
C GLY A 401 -5.35 42.46 32.44
N ASP A 402 -6.19 42.72 31.44
CA ASP A 402 -6.99 43.94 31.36
C ASP A 402 -6.30 45.22 30.82
N ARG A 403 -6.85 45.68 29.69
CA ARG A 403 -7.20 47.07 29.32
C ARG A 403 -6.65 47.61 27.99
N ARG A 404 -7.60 48.24 27.28
CA ARG A 404 -7.54 49.12 26.08
C ARG A 404 -7.70 48.35 24.78
N ARG A 405 -8.82 48.37 24.05
CA ARG A 405 -9.82 49.41 23.76
C ARG A 405 -9.20 50.69 23.19
N ALA A 406 -9.02 50.72 21.87
CA ALA A 406 -9.48 51.80 20.99
C ALA A 406 -9.47 51.33 19.50
N PRO A 407 -10.46 51.77 18.70
CA PRO A 407 -10.53 51.52 17.26
C PRO A 407 -9.93 52.70 16.49
N GLU A 408 -9.20 52.46 15.41
CA GLU A 408 -8.97 53.51 14.41
C GLU A 408 -9.11 52.95 13.00
N ASP A 409 -10.07 53.56 12.30
CA ASP A 409 -10.35 53.46 10.88
C ASP A 409 -9.10 53.85 10.07
N GLY A 410 -8.50 52.86 9.39
CA GLY A 410 -7.44 53.08 8.41
C GLY A 410 -8.02 53.11 7.01
N GLU A 411 -8.40 54.29 6.54
CA GLU A 411 -8.66 54.58 5.14
C GLU A 411 -7.43 54.20 4.29
N GLY A 412 -7.57 53.16 3.46
CA GLY A 412 -6.54 52.76 2.52
C GLY A 412 -6.43 53.75 1.34
N PRO A 413 -5.23 54.22 0.95
CA PRO A 413 -5.07 55.06 -0.22
C PRO A 413 -5.22 54.22 -1.50
N ARG A 414 -6.07 54.74 -2.39
CA ARG A 414 -6.27 54.27 -3.76
C ARG A 414 -4.96 54.27 -4.55
N ALA A 415 -4.62 53.13 -5.13
CA ALA A 415 -3.57 53.02 -6.15
C ALA A 415 -4.03 53.69 -7.46
N PRO A 416 -3.20 54.51 -8.13
CA PRO A 416 -3.46 54.93 -9.49
C PRO A 416 -3.00 53.88 -10.50
N GLU A 417 -3.93 53.53 -11.40
CA GLU A 417 -3.66 52.85 -12.65
C GLU A 417 -2.58 53.60 -13.46
N SER A 418 -1.51 52.91 -13.84
CA SER A 418 -0.61 53.37 -14.89
C SER A 418 -0.24 52.19 -15.78
N GLY A 419 -1.11 51.94 -16.76
CA GLY A 419 -0.82 51.08 -17.90
C GLY A 419 0.19 51.75 -18.82
N SER A 420 1.47 51.46 -18.62
CA SER A 420 2.55 51.84 -19.52
C SER A 420 2.75 50.75 -20.56
N ARG A 421 2.47 51.12 -21.81
CA ARG A 421 2.63 50.32 -23.03
C ARG A 421 4.06 49.79 -23.16
N SER A 422 4.17 48.48 -23.25
CA SER A 422 5.39 47.76 -23.62
C SER A 422 5.71 48.05 -25.09
N ALA A 423 6.83 48.72 -25.35
CA ALA A 423 7.45 48.83 -26.66
C ALA A 423 8.42 47.65 -26.84
N PRO A 424 8.48 47.00 -28.02
CA PRO A 424 9.44 45.93 -28.26
C PRO A 424 10.86 46.47 -28.43
N PRO A 425 11.91 45.73 -28.02
CA PRO A 425 13.30 46.13 -28.21
C PRO A 425 13.73 46.04 -29.68
N PRO A 426 14.73 46.82 -30.11
CA PRO A 426 15.28 46.76 -31.46
C PRO A 426 16.13 45.49 -31.66
N GLU A 427 15.97 44.87 -32.83
CA GLU A 427 16.85 43.83 -33.37
C GLU A 427 18.28 44.37 -33.48
N PHE A 428 19.19 43.84 -32.67
CA PHE A 428 20.62 44.06 -32.85
C PHE A 428 21.15 43.11 -33.92
N GLY A 429 21.69 43.72 -34.97
CA GLY A 429 22.26 43.07 -36.13
C GLY A 429 23.46 42.18 -35.81
N GLU A 430 23.62 41.20 -36.68
CA GLU A 430 24.71 40.26 -36.79
C GLU A 430 26.07 40.99 -36.86
N PRO A 431 27.08 40.60 -36.06
CA PRO A 431 28.45 41.01 -36.35
C PRO A 431 28.97 40.21 -37.54
N SER A 432 29.27 40.95 -38.60
CA SER A 432 29.95 40.51 -39.80
C SER A 432 31.34 39.95 -39.50
N ASP A 433 31.76 39.06 -40.39
CA ASP A 433 33.07 38.44 -40.51
C ASP A 433 34.25 39.42 -40.30
N GLU A 434 35.12 39.14 -39.33
CA GLU A 434 36.47 39.67 -39.30
C GLU A 434 37.48 38.51 -39.28
N GLU A 435 37.92 38.19 -40.50
CA GLU A 435 39.32 38.03 -40.91
C GLU A 435 40.35 37.79 -39.78
N SER A 436 40.78 36.55 -39.66
CA SER A 436 42.04 36.19 -39.00
C SER A 436 43.24 36.54 -39.89
N PRO A 437 44.22 37.34 -39.44
CA PRO A 437 45.51 37.38 -40.10
C PRO A 437 46.42 36.29 -39.53
N GLU A 438 46.83 35.40 -40.43
CA GLU A 438 48.01 34.55 -40.28
C GLU A 438 49.26 35.38 -39.91
N ARG A 439 50.13 34.79 -39.08
CA ARG A 439 51.60 34.60 -39.26
C ARG A 439 52.40 34.81 -37.96
N PRO A 440 53.67 34.35 -37.89
CA PRO A 440 54.40 33.43 -38.77
C PRO A 440 54.75 32.07 -38.15
#